data_AF-A0A2X1BPR4-F1
#
_entry.id   AF-A0A2X1BPR4-F1
#
_cell.length_a   1.000
_cell.length_b   1.000
_cell.length_c   1.000
_cell.angle_alpha   90.00
_cell.angle_beta   90.00
_cell.angle_gamma   90.00
#
_symmetry.space_group_name_H-M   'P 1'
#
loop_
_entity.id
_entity.type
_entity.pdbx_description
1 polymer ?
#
loop_
_entity_poly.entity_id
_entity_poly.type
_entity_poly.pdbx_seq_one_letter_code
_entity_poly.pdbx_strand_id
1 'polypeptide(L)'
;MKKFAQIINSKLHWIFEADEKPEFAPDIVIIDITDKPDVQEGWDYNEETGKFTAPILTVPEPNPTPVDPIQQLIELQAQTVLNTEMLLLQKEIGI
;
A
#
# COMPACT_ATOMS: atom_id res chain seq x y z
N MET A 1 -25.00 -16.41 19.56
CA MET A 1 -23.57 -16.23 19.27
C MET A 1 -23.31 -14.77 18.95
N LYS A 2 -22.46 -14.13 19.75
CA LYS A 2 -22.01 -12.75 19.58
C LYS A 2 -20.63 -12.77 18.94
N LYS A 3 -20.27 -11.69 18.23
CA LYS A 3 -18.94 -11.51 17.64
C LYS A 3 -18.14 -10.51 18.47
N PHE A 4 -16.93 -10.91 18.83
CA PHE A 4 -16.01 -10.08 19.60
C PHE A 4 -14.73 -9.83 18.80
N ALA A 5 -14.26 -8.60 18.89
CA ALA A 5 -12.99 -8.17 18.31
C ALA A 5 -11.96 -8.00 19.43
N GLN A 6 -10.81 -8.65 19.28
CA GLN A 6 -9.64 -8.44 20.12
C GLN A 6 -8.80 -7.30 19.54
N ILE A 7 -8.57 -6.25 20.34
CA ILE A 7 -7.76 -5.10 19.98
C ILE A 7 -6.45 -5.12 20.75
N ILE A 8 -5.34 -4.96 20.04
CA ILE A 8 -3.99 -4.80 20.60
C ILE A 8 -3.31 -3.68 19.80
N ASN A 9 -2.63 -2.75 20.47
CA ASN A 9 -1.97 -1.60 19.84
C ASN A 9 -2.86 -0.83 18.83
N SER A 10 -4.12 -0.57 19.22
CA SER A 10 -5.11 0.10 18.36
C SER A 10 -5.39 -0.61 17.03
N LYS A 11 -5.11 -1.91 16.92
CA LYS A 11 -5.46 -2.73 15.75
C LYS A 11 -6.36 -3.89 16.15
N LEU A 12 -7.27 -4.23 15.27
CA LEU A 12 -8.07 -5.44 15.37
C LEU A 12 -7.20 -6.63 14.97
N HIS A 13 -6.85 -7.46 15.96
CA HIS A 13 -5.99 -8.62 15.75
C HIS A 13 -6.76 -9.90 15.43
N TRP A 14 -7.92 -10.10 16.05
CA TRP A 14 -8.67 -11.34 15.91
C TRP A 14 -10.16 -11.12 16.13
N ILE A 15 -11.00 -11.75 15.29
CA ILE A 15 -12.45 -11.81 15.48
C ILE A 15 -12.85 -13.24 15.88
N PHE A 16 -13.60 -13.39 16.97
CA PHE A 16 -14.09 -14.68 17.42
C PHE A 16 -15.56 -14.61 17.86
N GLU A 17 -16.21 -15.77 17.90
CA GLU A 17 -17.61 -15.91 18.32
C GLU A 17 -17.70 -16.54 19.70
N ALA A 18 -18.46 -15.92 20.60
CA ALA A 18 -18.74 -16.46 21.93
C ALA A 18 -20.14 -16.04 22.40
N ASP A 19 -20.72 -16.75 23.37
CA ASP A 19 -22.02 -16.38 23.93
C ASP A 19 -21.91 -15.20 24.91
N GLU A 20 -20.80 -15.13 25.65
CA GLU A 20 -20.47 -14.04 26.57
C GLU A 20 -19.05 -13.52 26.33
N LYS A 21 -18.81 -12.25 26.72
CA LYS A 21 -17.50 -11.61 26.62
C LYS A 21 -16.54 -12.32 27.58
N PRO A 22 -15.46 -12.97 27.11
CA PRO A 22 -14.54 -13.64 28.01
C PRO A 22 -13.74 -12.59 28.81
N GLU A 23 -13.39 -12.93 30.06
CA GLU A 23 -12.42 -12.16 30.83
C GLU A 23 -11.01 -12.49 30.33
N PHE A 24 -10.33 -11.50 29.74
CA PHE A 24 -8.93 -11.58 29.36
C PHE A 24 -8.08 -10.70 30.29
N ALA A 25 -6.76 -10.78 30.14
CA ALA A 25 -5.83 -9.91 30.84
C ALA A 25 -6.22 -8.42 30.66
N PRO A 26 -5.99 -7.55 31.66
CA PRO A 26 -6.43 -6.15 31.65
C PRO A 26 -5.87 -5.34 30.47
N ASP A 27 -4.78 -5.79 29.86
CA ASP A 27 -4.15 -5.16 28.70
C ASP A 27 -4.81 -5.53 27.36
N ILE A 28 -5.80 -6.44 27.36
CA ILE A 28 -6.49 -6.92 26.17
C ILE A 28 -7.86 -6.26 26.09
N VAL A 29 -8.03 -5.39 25.09
CA VAL A 29 -9.31 -4.72 24.84
C VAL A 29 -10.18 -5.61 23.97
N ILE A 30 -11.38 -5.92 24.44
CA ILE A 30 -12.36 -6.73 23.72
C ILE A 30 -13.65 -5.95 23.53
N ILE A 31 -14.09 -5.89 22.27
CA ILE A 31 -15.21 -5.07 21.83
C ILE A 31 -16.25 -5.97 21.18
N ASP A 32 -17.51 -5.78 21.53
CA ASP A 32 -18.63 -6.41 20.84
C ASP A 32 -18.82 -5.75 19.47
N ILE A 33 -18.67 -6.56 18.41
CA ILE A 33 -18.85 -6.16 17.02
C ILE A 33 -20.01 -6.92 16.36
N THR A 34 -20.93 -7.46 17.15
CA THR A 34 -22.11 -8.18 16.65
C THR A 34 -22.94 -7.32 15.67
N ASP A 35 -23.03 -6.01 15.93
CA ASP A 35 -23.73 -5.04 15.07
C ASP A 35 -22.86 -4.47 13.93
N LYS A 36 -21.62 -4.93 13.76
CA LYS A 36 -20.65 -4.40 12.78
C LYS A 36 -20.08 -5.53 11.90
N PRO A 37 -20.90 -6.14 11.03
CA PRO A 37 -20.49 -7.30 10.24
C PRO A 37 -19.39 -6.98 9.21
N ASP A 38 -19.21 -5.71 8.85
CA ASP A 38 -18.23 -5.28 7.84
C ASP A 38 -16.82 -5.10 8.39
N VAL A 39 -16.65 -5.13 9.72
CA VAL A 39 -15.35 -4.99 10.37
C VAL A 39 -14.53 -6.26 10.15
N GLN A 40 -13.28 -6.10 9.74
CA GLN A 40 -12.38 -7.23 9.46
C GLN A 40 -11.09 -7.12 10.27
N GLU A 41 -10.38 -8.23 10.35
CA GLU A 41 -9.05 -8.31 10.94
C GLU A 41 -8.06 -7.38 10.22
N GLY A 42 -7.15 -6.80 10.97
CA GLY A 42 -6.16 -5.82 10.48
C GLY A 42 -6.67 -4.38 10.38
N TRP A 43 -7.94 -4.11 10.67
CA TRP A 43 -8.48 -2.76 10.75
C TRP A 43 -7.92 -2.00 11.95
N ASP A 44 -7.73 -0.70 11.78
CA ASP A 44 -7.35 0.20 12.87
C ASP A 44 -8.59 0.52 13.72
N TYR A 45 -8.42 0.48 15.04
CA TYR A 45 -9.44 0.84 16.01
C TYR A 45 -9.01 2.07 16.80
N ASN A 46 -9.83 3.13 16.72
CA ASN A 46 -9.63 4.34 17.51
C ASN A 46 -10.45 4.24 18.80
N GLU A 47 -9.76 4.11 19.94
CA GLU A 47 -10.39 3.93 21.26
C GLU A 47 -11.19 5.16 21.73
N GLU A 48 -10.75 6.37 21.35
CA GLU A 48 -11.42 7.62 21.73
C GLU A 48 -12.77 7.80 21.04
N THR A 49 -12.88 7.36 19.78
CA THR A 49 -14.07 7.54 18.93
C THR A 49 -14.89 6.26 18.79
N GLY A 50 -14.34 5.11 19.16
CA GLY A 50 -14.95 3.80 18.96
C GLY A 50 -15.07 3.35 17.51
N LYS A 51 -14.31 3.96 16.58
CA LYS A 51 -14.42 3.71 15.14
C LYS A 51 -13.36 2.73 14.63
N PHE A 52 -13.79 1.86 13.72
CA PHE A 52 -12.92 0.99 12.94
C PHE A 52 -12.64 1.62 11.58
N THR A 53 -11.39 1.61 11.15
CA THR A 53 -10.95 2.14 9.86
C THR A 53 -10.19 1.05 9.10
N ALA A 54 -10.55 0.83 7.84
CA ALA A 54 -9.85 -0.13 7.00
C ALA A 54 -8.37 0.30 6.83
N PRO A 55 -7.43 -0.65 6.82
CA PRO A 55 -6.04 -0.32 6.58
C PRO A 55 -5.91 0.29 5.18
N ILE A 56 -5.12 1.36 5.07
CA ILE A 56 -4.80 1.94 3.77
C ILE A 56 -3.94 0.91 3.04
N LEU A 57 -4.50 0.27 2.00
CA LEU A 57 -3.71 -0.50 1.05
C LEU A 57 -2.78 0.47 0.33
N THR A 58 -1.56 0.63 0.83
CA THR A 58 -0.50 1.26 0.07
C THR A 58 -0.24 0.35 -1.12
N VAL A 59 -0.76 0.70 -2.29
CA VAL A 59 -0.28 0.13 -3.54
C VAL A 59 1.21 0.46 -3.55
N PRO A 60 2.12 -0.53 -3.48
CA PRO A 60 3.54 -0.22 -3.59
C PRO A 60 3.73 0.57 -4.88
N GLU A 61 4.43 1.70 -4.81
CA GLU A 61 4.78 2.44 -6.01
C GLU A 61 5.36 1.46 -7.04
N PRO A 62 4.98 1.57 -8.33
CA PRO A 62 5.49 0.65 -9.34
C PRO A 62 7.02 0.70 -9.26
N ASN A 63 7.61 -0.41 -8.84
CA ASN A 63 9.05 -0.56 -8.89
C ASN A 63 9.47 -0.27 -10.34
N PRO A 64 10.44 0.63 -10.60
CA PRO A 64 10.82 0.97 -11.96
C PRO A 64 11.10 -0.33 -12.71
N THR A 65 10.36 -0.55 -13.80
CA THR A 65 10.52 -1.74 -14.64
C THR A 65 11.99 -1.81 -15.03
N PRO A 66 12.67 -2.98 -14.91
CA PRO A 66 14.02 -3.13 -15.42
C PRO A 66 14.04 -2.69 -16.88
N VAL A 67 14.78 -1.63 -17.18
CA VAL A 67 14.99 -1.18 -18.55
C VAL A 67 15.76 -2.26 -19.31
N ASP A 68 15.24 -2.67 -20.46
CA ASP A 68 15.91 -3.66 -21.31
C ASP A 68 17.24 -3.06 -21.83
N PRO A 69 18.40 -3.66 -21.54
CA PRO A 69 19.70 -3.11 -21.96
C PRO A 69 19.84 -2.93 -23.47
N ILE A 70 19.15 -3.75 -24.27
CA ILE A 70 19.14 -3.65 -25.73
C ILE A 70 18.30 -2.45 -26.16
N GLN A 71 17.16 -2.23 -25.53
CA GLN A 71 16.33 -1.05 -25.79
C GLN A 71 17.10 0.25 -25.48
N GLN A 72 17.81 0.30 -24.36
CA GLN A 72 18.64 1.46 -24.00
C GLN A 72 19.77 1.71 -25.02
N LEU A 73 20.40 0.63 -25.51
CA LEU A 73 21.44 0.74 -26.53
C LEU A 73 20.88 1.28 -27.84
N ILE A 74 19.69 0.85 -28.25
CA ILE A 74 19.00 1.34 -29.44
C ILE A 74 18.69 2.85 -29.30
N GLU A 75 18.16 3.28 -28.17
CA GLU A 75 17.86 4.69 -27.90
C GLU A 75 19.12 5.57 -27.93
N LEU A 76 20.22 5.09 -27.34
CA LEU A 76 21.50 5.81 -27.35
C LEU A 76 22.08 5.92 -28.77
N GLN A 77 21.98 4.86 -29.58
CA GLN A 77 22.40 4.90 -30.98
C GLN A 77 21.56 5.88 -31.80
N ALA A 78 20.23 5.85 -31.63
CA ALA A 78 19.33 6.78 -32.30
C ALA A 78 19.64 8.24 -31.95
N GLN A 79 19.87 8.54 -30.67
CA GLN A 79 20.27 9.87 -30.23
C GLN A 79 21.62 10.30 -30.81
N THR A 80 22.58 9.38 -30.91
CA THR A 80 23.90 9.66 -31.48
C THR A 80 23.81 10.00 -32.96
N VAL A 81 23.01 9.26 -33.73
CA VAL A 81 22.74 9.57 -35.15
C VAL A 81 22.13 10.96 -35.28
N LEU A 82 21.08 11.26 -34.52
CA LEU A 82 20.41 12.56 -34.57
C LEU A 82 21.37 13.71 -34.23
N ASN A 83 22.18 13.57 -33.19
CA ASN A 83 23.17 14.58 -32.81
C ASN A 83 24.21 14.79 -33.92
N THR A 84 24.62 13.72 -34.59
CA THR A 84 25.59 13.77 -35.69
C THR A 84 24.99 14.51 -36.89
N GLU A 85 23.75 14.22 -37.27
CA GLU A 85 23.05 14.91 -38.35
C GLU A 85 22.88 16.40 -38.04
N MET A 86 22.51 16.74 -36.80
CA MET A 86 22.42 18.12 -36.35
C MET A 86 23.76 18.86 -36.44
N LEU A 87 24.86 18.22 -36.02
CA LEU A 87 26.21 18.79 -36.11
C LEU A 87 26.64 19.01 -37.57
N LEU A 88 26.31 18.09 -38.47
CA LEU A 88 26.60 18.23 -39.90
C LEU A 88 25.82 19.40 -40.49
N LEU A 89 24.53 19.53 -40.18
CA LEU A 89 23.71 20.65 -40.64
C LEU A 89 24.22 21.99 -40.12
N GLN A 90 24.58 22.08 -38.84
CA GLN A 90 25.17 23.28 -38.23
C GLN A 90 26.47 23.69 -38.96
N LYS A 91 27.34 22.71 -39.22
CA LYS A 91 28.57 22.90 -39.98
C LYS A 91 28.30 23.38 -41.41
N GLU A 92 27.27 22.85 -42.09
CA GLU A 92 26.89 23.26 -43.45
C GLU A 92 26.35 24.69 -43.50
N ILE A 93 25.64 25.15 -42.47
CA ILE A 93 25.09 26.51 -42.39
C ILE A 93 26.04 27.51 -41.70
N GLY A 94 27.24 27.07 -41.31
CA GLY A 94 28.31 27.91 -40.76
C GLY A 94 28.05 28.45 -39.35
N ILE A 95 27.29 27.71 -38.53
CA ILE A 95 27.01 27.99 -37.11
C ILE A 95 27.67 26.92 -36.23
#